data_AF-A0A382PLH6-F1
#
_entry.id   AF-A0A382PLH6-F1
#
_cell.length_a   1.000
_cell.length_b   1.000
_cell.length_c   1.000
_cell.angle_alpha   90.00
_cell.angle_beta   90.00
_cell.angle_gamma   90.00
#
_symmetry.space_group_name_H-M   'P 1'
#
loop_
_entity.id
_entity.type
_entity.pdbx_description
1 polymer ?
#
loop_
_entity_poly.entity_id
_entity_poly.type
_entity_poly.pdbx_seq_one_letter_code
_entity_poly.pdbx_strand_id
1 'polypeptide(L)'
;VELDGRELLNFSSNDYLGLACHPALKTAAAKAVEEFGAGTGAARLISGSMRLHHELEEALADFNGTEAALSFATGYAAAGVVSALVSKGDV
;
A
#
# COMPACT_ATOMS: atom_id res chain seq x y z
N VAL A 1 5.96 -12.30 19.60
CA VAL A 1 4.79 -13.07 19.11
C VAL A 1 4.45 -14.11 20.15
N GLU A 2 3.16 -14.39 20.36
CA GLU A 2 2.74 -15.44 21.28
C GLU A 2 2.33 -16.68 20.46
N LEU A 3 2.95 -17.81 20.75
CA LEU A 3 2.63 -19.11 20.14
C LEU A 3 2.58 -20.15 21.25
N ASP A 4 1.50 -20.92 21.32
CA ASP A 4 1.27 -21.96 22.34
C ASP A 4 1.49 -21.45 23.79
N GLY A 5 1.06 -20.22 24.08
CA GLY A 5 1.21 -19.58 25.40
C GLY A 5 2.63 -19.16 25.76
N ARG A 6 3.55 -19.13 24.78
CA ARG A 6 4.94 -18.70 24.96
C ARG A 6 5.21 -17.42 24.18
N GLU A 7 5.86 -16.47 24.84
CA GLU A 7 6.37 -15.28 24.19
C GLU A 7 7.69 -15.58 23.45
N LEU A 8 7.74 -15.27 22.16
CA LEU A 8 8.87 -15.54 21.27
C LEU A 8 9.26 -14.28 20.49
N LEU A 9 10.54 -14.19 20.14
CA LEU A 9 11.05 -13.18 19.19
C LEU A 9 10.79 -13.64 17.74
N ASN A 10 10.29 -12.75 16.91
CA ASN A 10 9.99 -13.04 15.51
C ASN A 10 11.14 -12.61 14.60
N PHE A 11 11.87 -13.58 14.05
CA PHE A 11 12.95 -13.37 13.08
C PHE A 11 12.54 -13.73 11.63
N SER A 12 11.25 -14.00 11.37
CA SER A 12 10.72 -14.36 10.05
C SER A 12 9.74 -13.33 9.48
N SER A 13 9.72 -12.12 10.05
CA SER A 13 8.91 -11.00 9.57
C SER A 13 9.62 -10.20 8.47
N ASN A 14 8.83 -9.61 7.57
CA ASN A 14 9.31 -8.61 6.59
C ASN A 14 9.15 -7.16 7.10
N ASP A 15 8.78 -6.96 8.38
CA ASP A 15 8.65 -5.63 8.98
C ASP A 15 10.02 -5.06 9.38
N TYR A 16 10.86 -4.79 8.39
CA TYR A 16 12.27 -4.39 8.58
C TYR A 16 12.44 -3.13 9.42
N LEU A 17 11.49 -2.19 9.36
CA LEU A 17 11.53 -0.92 10.07
C LEU A 17 10.69 -0.93 11.35
N GLY A 18 10.03 -2.05 11.69
CA GLY A 18 9.16 -2.14 12.86
C GLY A 18 7.92 -1.24 12.78
N LEU A 19 7.43 -0.95 11.57
CA LEU A 19 6.36 0.02 11.34
C LEU A 19 4.98 -0.59 11.51
N ALA A 20 4.82 -1.92 11.42
CA ALA A 20 3.50 -2.56 11.42
C ALA A 20 2.67 -2.23 12.67
N CYS A 21 3.32 -1.93 13.80
CA CYS A 21 2.66 -1.55 15.05
C CYS A 21 3.02 -0.15 15.56
N HIS A 22 3.67 0.67 14.74
CA HIS A 22 4.14 2.00 15.13
C HIS A 22 2.96 2.91 15.55
N PRO A 23 3.01 3.55 16.74
CA PRO A 23 1.88 4.30 17.27
C PRO A 23 1.34 5.40 16.34
N ALA A 24 2.25 6.13 15.68
CA ALA A 24 1.85 7.20 14.75
C ALA A 24 1.02 6.68 13.56
N LEU A 25 1.35 5.48 13.04
CA LEU A 25 0.61 4.88 11.92
C LEU A 25 -0.76 4.37 12.35
N LYS A 26 -0.87 3.79 13.56
CA LYS A 26 -2.16 3.41 14.14
C LYS A 26 -3.09 4.62 14.28
N THR A 27 -2.57 5.74 14.79
CA THR A 27 -3.33 6.98 14.94
C THR A 27 -3.75 7.55 13.58
N ALA A 28 -2.84 7.58 12.60
CA ALA A 28 -3.15 8.06 11.25
C ALA A 28 -4.23 7.22 10.57
N ALA A 29 -4.11 5.89 10.64
CA ALA A 29 -5.08 4.96 10.06
C ALA A 29 -6.47 5.12 10.70
N ALA A 30 -6.56 5.20 12.03
CA ALA A 30 -7.82 5.42 12.73
C ALA A 30 -8.50 6.73 12.30
N LYS A 31 -7.73 7.83 12.20
CA LYS A 31 -8.25 9.12 11.72
C LYS A 31 -8.74 9.05 10.28
N ALA A 32 -8.00 8.36 9.40
CA ALA A 32 -8.40 8.21 8.01
C ALA A 32 -9.72 7.44 7.87
N VAL A 33 -9.94 6.40 8.69
CA VAL A 33 -11.22 5.68 8.69
C VAL A 33 -12.39 6.57 9.12
N GLU A 34 -12.20 7.41 10.14
CA GLU A 34 -13.23 8.36 10.60
C GLU A 34 -13.53 9.44 9.55
N GLU A 35 -12.52 9.92 8.82
CA GLU A 35 -12.69 11.00 7.82
C GLU A 35 -13.20 10.48 6.46
N PHE A 36 -12.69 9.33 5.99
CA PHE A 36 -12.93 8.84 4.62
C PHE A 36 -13.78 7.58 4.54
N GLY A 37 -14.11 6.97 5.69
CA GLY A 37 -14.82 5.70 5.76
C GLY A 37 -13.91 4.48 5.61
N ALA A 38 -14.52 3.29 5.68
CA ALA A 38 -13.80 2.01 5.68
C ALA A 38 -13.28 1.56 4.30
N GLY A 39 -13.69 2.23 3.21
CA GLY A 39 -13.30 1.86 1.85
C GLY A 39 -13.95 2.73 0.78
N THR A 40 -13.53 2.53 -0.46
CA THR A 40 -13.88 3.40 -1.60
C THR A 40 -15.24 3.12 -2.24
N GLY A 41 -15.78 1.92 -2.03
CA GLY A 41 -17.07 1.49 -2.61
C GLY A 41 -17.07 1.23 -4.12
N ALA A 42 -15.97 1.49 -4.83
CA ALA A 42 -15.85 1.29 -6.28
C ALA A 42 -14.38 1.15 -6.73
N ALA A 43 -14.18 0.73 -7.97
CA ALA A 43 -12.87 0.74 -8.61
C ALA A 43 -12.39 2.18 -8.87
N ARG A 44 -11.07 2.38 -8.93
CA ARG A 44 -10.42 3.69 -9.17
C ARG A 44 -10.95 4.40 -10.42
N LEU A 45 -11.19 3.64 -11.51
CA LEU A 45 -11.66 4.17 -12.80
C LEU A 45 -13.10 4.71 -12.77
N ILE A 46 -13.93 4.27 -11.82
CA ILE A 46 -15.35 4.64 -11.76
C ILE A 46 -15.55 5.81 -10.80
N SER A 47 -15.51 5.52 -9.51
CA SER A 47 -15.71 6.52 -8.44
C SER A 47 -14.89 6.20 -7.20
N GLY A 48 -13.95 5.26 -7.30
CA GLY A 48 -13.17 4.78 -6.17
C GLY A 48 -11.89 5.56 -5.88
N SER A 49 -11.56 6.57 -6.68
CA SER A 49 -10.36 7.39 -6.44
C SER A 49 -10.65 8.44 -5.37
N MET A 50 -10.04 8.28 -4.21
CA MET A 50 -10.11 9.25 -3.09
C MET A 50 -8.86 10.11 -3.05
N ARG A 51 -8.95 11.29 -2.41
CA ARG A 51 -7.80 12.19 -2.14
C ARG A 51 -6.58 11.45 -1.58
N LEU A 52 -6.79 10.55 -0.62
CA LEU A 52 -5.72 9.74 -0.02
C LEU A 52 -4.90 8.92 -1.03
N HIS A 53 -5.50 8.44 -2.12
CA HIS A 53 -4.76 7.68 -3.13
C HIS A 53 -3.83 8.59 -3.93
N HIS A 54 -4.29 9.80 -4.25
CA HIS A 54 -3.50 10.79 -4.97
C HIS A 54 -2.35 11.31 -4.11
N GLU A 55 -2.60 11.65 -2.85
CA GLU A 55 -1.57 12.06 -1.90
C GLU A 55 -0.50 10.97 -1.69
N LEU A 56 -0.92 9.70 -1.62
CA LEU A 56 0.01 8.56 -1.56
C LEU A 56 0.85 8.45 -2.83
N GLU A 57 0.23 8.57 -4.00
CA GLU A 57 0.91 8.47 -5.30
C GLU A 57 1.90 9.61 -5.52
N GLU A 58 1.56 10.84 -5.12
CA GLU A 58 2.49 11.98 -5.11
C GLU A 58 3.68 11.74 -4.17
N ALA A 59 3.42 11.32 -2.91
CA ALA A 59 4.48 11.03 -1.96
C ALA A 59 5.39 9.88 -2.42
N LEU A 60 4.84 8.87 -3.09
CA LEU A 60 5.62 7.77 -3.67
C LEU A 60 6.46 8.22 -4.87
N ALA A 61 5.94 9.10 -5.72
CA ALA A 61 6.68 9.66 -6.84
C ALA A 61 7.88 10.50 -6.34
N ASP A 62 7.64 11.37 -5.35
CA ASP A 62 8.67 12.17 -4.71
C ASP A 62 9.74 11.29 -4.03
N PHE A 63 9.32 10.26 -3.29
CA PHE A 63 10.23 9.34 -2.61
C PHE A 63 11.13 8.57 -3.59
N ASN A 64 10.58 8.16 -4.75
CA ASN A 64 11.33 7.40 -5.76
C ASN A 64 12.05 8.29 -6.78
N GLY A 65 11.83 9.61 -6.76
CA GLY A 65 12.37 10.54 -7.75
C GLY A 65 11.83 10.30 -9.17
N THR A 66 10.56 9.89 -9.29
CA THR A 66 9.89 9.62 -10.57
C THR A 66 8.85 10.69 -10.90
N GLU A 67 8.46 10.80 -12.17
CA GLU A 67 7.47 11.80 -12.61
C GLU A 67 6.05 11.52 -12.08
N ALA A 68 5.74 10.25 -11.80
CA ALA A 68 4.46 9.81 -11.27
C ALA A 68 4.61 8.45 -10.56
N ALA A 69 3.59 8.06 -9.79
CA ALA A 69 3.42 6.72 -9.26
C ALA A 69 1.96 6.27 -9.39
N LEU A 70 1.74 4.95 -9.37
CA LEU A 70 0.40 4.36 -9.36
C LEU A 70 0.35 3.27 -8.27
N SER A 71 -0.61 3.38 -7.37
CA SER A 71 -0.80 2.43 -6.28
C SER A 71 -1.72 1.26 -6.67
N PHE A 72 -1.37 0.05 -6.22
CA PHE A 72 -2.18 -1.16 -6.35
C PHE A 72 -2.43 -1.74 -4.95
N ALA A 73 -3.51 -2.52 -4.80
CA ALA A 73 -3.87 -3.13 -3.52
C ALA A 73 -2.78 -4.07 -2.96
N THR A 74 -1.99 -4.69 -3.84
CA THR A 74 -0.84 -5.54 -3.47
C THR A 74 0.26 -5.43 -4.52
N GLY A 75 1.49 -5.78 -4.13
CA GLY A 75 2.61 -5.89 -5.07
C GLY A 75 2.38 -6.96 -6.15
N TYR A 76 1.60 -8.00 -5.86
CA TYR A 76 1.22 -9.01 -6.86
C TYR A 76 0.31 -8.43 -7.94
N ALA A 77 -0.67 -7.60 -7.57
CA ALA A 77 -1.53 -6.93 -8.55
C ALA A 77 -0.72 -5.98 -9.46
N ALA A 78 0.31 -5.33 -8.91
CA ALA A 78 1.22 -4.49 -9.69
C ALA A 78 2.01 -5.28 -10.77
N ALA A 79 2.17 -6.60 -10.64
CA ALA A 79 2.80 -7.42 -11.68
C ALA A 79 2.03 -7.37 -13.03
N GLY A 80 0.75 -7.00 -13.02
CA GLY A 80 -0.02 -6.74 -14.23
C GLY A 80 0.55 -5.64 -15.11
N VAL A 81 1.43 -4.77 -14.58
CA VAL A 81 2.15 -3.75 -15.36
C VAL A 81 2.98 -4.37 -16.48
N VAL A 82 3.53 -5.58 -16.26
CA VAL A 82 4.33 -6.28 -17.27
C VAL A 82 3.45 -6.57 -18.49
N SER A 83 2.27 -7.15 -18.27
CA SER A 83 1.32 -7.43 -19.36
C SER A 83 0.75 -6.18 -20.02
N ALA A 84 0.73 -5.04 -19.31
CA ALA A 84 0.25 -3.77 -19.85
C ALA A 84 1.31 -3.07 -20.72
N LEU A 85 2.60 -3.27 -20.42
CA LEU A 85 3.71 -2.63 -21.14
C LEU A 85 4.28 -3.52 -22.24
N VAL A 86 4.34 -4.83 -22.02
CA VAL A 86 4.99 -5.78 -22.93
C VAL A 86 4.00 -6.26 -23.98
N SER A 87 4.40 -6.15 -25.23
CA SER A 87 3.67 -6.57 -26.43
C SER A 87 4.41 -7.66 -27.20
N LYS A 88 3.71 -8.29 -28.15
CA LYS A 88 4.31 -9.30 -29.03
C LYS A 88 5.45 -8.69 -29.83
N GLY A 89 6.67 -9.19 -29.63
CA GLY A 89 7.87 -8.74 -30.33
C GLY A 89 8.84 -7.93 -29.48
N ASP A 90 8.45 -7.58 -28.25
CA ASP A 90 9.36 -7.00 -27.26
C ASP A 90 10.33 -8.07 -26.72
N VAL A 91 11.53 -7.63 -26.27
CA VAL A 91 12.65 -8.47 -25.80
C VAL A 91 12.62 -8.73 -24.30
#